data_AF-A0A6A3QPY2-F1
#
_entry.id   AF-A0A6A3QPY2-F1
#
_cell.length_a   1.000
_cell.length_b   1.000
_cell.length_c   1.000
_cell.angle_alpha   90.00
_cell.angle_beta   90.00
_cell.angle_gamma   90.00
#
_symmetry.space_group_name_H-M   'P 1'
#
loop_
_entity.id
_entity.type
_entity.pdbx_description
1 polymer ?
#
loop_
_entity_poly.entity_id
_entity_poly.type
_entity_poly.pdbx_seq_one_letter_code
_entity_poly.pdbx_strand_id
1 'polypeptide(L)'
;MGFSPPAYAIPSGYKWLYTIVPHRFALSNLVSIVFGQCSDMPTWDEASQSYTNIGSELGCHPMANSPVTVGHITLKEYAEQYFGMDYSDLWRNFGIVIAWIVCFRLLGLLSLRYVNHQKR
;
A
#
# COMPACT_ATOMS: atom_id res chain seq x y z
N MET A 1 9.84 3.82 0.20
CA MET A 1 8.41 3.59 -0.07
C MET A 1 7.63 4.49 0.87
N GLY A 2 7.12 5.63 0.39
CA GLY A 2 6.43 6.58 1.25
C GLY A 2 5.57 7.53 0.43
N PHE A 3 4.24 7.38 0.51
CA PHE A 3 3.33 8.49 0.30
C PHE A 3 3.57 9.45 1.47
N SER A 4 4.41 10.46 1.24
CA SER A 4 4.53 11.60 2.14
C SER A 4 3.66 12.71 1.58
N PRO A 5 2.63 13.19 2.29
CA PRO A 5 2.23 12.88 3.67
C PRO A 5 1.42 11.56 3.80
N PRO A 6 1.35 10.96 5.00
CA PRO A 6 0.57 9.74 5.24
C PRO A 6 -0.92 9.97 4.93
N ALA A 7 -1.65 8.90 4.64
CA ALA A 7 -3.02 8.97 4.13
C ALA A 7 -3.97 9.80 5.01
N TYR A 8 -3.75 9.80 6.32
CA TYR A 8 -4.52 10.59 7.30
C TYR A 8 -4.20 12.09 7.28
N ALA A 9 -3.04 12.49 6.79
CA ALA A 9 -2.56 13.88 6.76
C ALA A 9 -2.81 14.56 5.41
N ILE A 10 -3.53 13.91 4.48
CA ILE A 10 -3.88 14.49 3.18
C ILE A 10 -5.00 15.52 3.37
N PRO A 11 -4.82 16.79 2.94
CA PRO A 11 -5.86 17.81 3.01
C PRO A 11 -7.14 17.38 2.26
N SER A 12 -8.31 17.76 2.78
CA SER A 12 -9.62 17.34 2.23
C SER A 12 -9.75 17.60 0.73
N GLY A 13 -9.27 18.75 0.24
CA GLY A 13 -9.30 19.14 -1.16
C GLY A 13 -8.47 18.27 -2.12
N TYR A 14 -7.48 17.53 -1.61
CA TYR A 14 -6.63 16.63 -2.41
C TYR A 14 -6.94 15.14 -2.20
N LYS A 15 -7.87 14.83 -1.29
CA LYS A 15 -8.24 13.44 -0.96
C LYS A 15 -8.80 12.68 -2.16
N TRP A 16 -9.49 13.37 -3.07
CA TRP A 16 -10.02 12.77 -4.31
C TRP A 16 -8.90 12.28 -5.23
N LEU A 17 -7.78 13.02 -5.32
CA LEU A 17 -6.64 12.64 -6.15
C LEU A 17 -5.99 11.37 -5.58
N TYR A 18 -5.87 11.29 -4.26
CA TYR A 18 -5.40 10.08 -3.58
C TYR A 18 -6.31 8.87 -3.85
N THR A 19 -7.62 9.06 -3.99
CA THR A 19 -8.55 7.95 -4.28
C THR A 19 -8.56 7.50 -5.74
N ILE A 20 -8.29 8.38 -6.70
CA ILE A 20 -8.42 8.06 -8.12
C ILE A 20 -7.13 7.47 -8.72
N VAL A 21 -5.96 7.78 -8.16
CA VAL A 21 -4.67 7.39 -8.73
C VAL A 21 -4.47 5.87 -8.69
N PRO A 22 -4.38 5.19 -9.86
CA PRO A 22 -4.30 3.73 -9.92
C PRO A 22 -3.00 3.18 -9.33
N HIS A 23 -1.92 3.96 -9.37
CA HIS A 23 -0.62 3.57 -8.82
C HIS A 23 -0.64 3.27 -7.33
N ARG A 24 -1.56 3.89 -6.57
CA ARG A 24 -1.74 3.61 -5.14
C ARG A 24 -2.07 2.14 -4.91
N PHE A 25 -2.97 1.56 -5.69
CA PHE A 25 -3.41 0.18 -5.55
C PHE A 25 -2.29 -0.81 -5.92
N ALA A 26 -1.51 -0.50 -6.96
CA ALA A 26 -0.35 -1.32 -7.35
C ALA A 26 0.74 -1.32 -6.26
N LEU A 27 1.07 -0.15 -5.71
CA LEU A 27 2.02 -0.03 -4.60
C LEU A 27 1.51 -0.73 -3.35
N SER A 28 0.21 -0.61 -3.04
CA SER A 28 -0.42 -1.35 -1.94
C SER A 28 -0.21 -2.84 -2.09
N ASN A 29 -0.45 -3.41 -3.27
CA ASN A 29 -0.23 -4.84 -3.48
C ASN A 29 1.23 -5.24 -3.29
N LEU A 30 2.19 -4.48 -3.84
CA LEU A 30 3.61 -4.79 -3.69
C LEU A 30 4.03 -4.79 -2.21
N VAL A 31 3.57 -3.79 -1.46
CA VAL A 31 3.88 -3.65 -0.03
C VAL A 31 3.21 -4.76 0.78
N SER A 32 1.94 -5.04 0.53
CA SER A 32 1.22 -6.08 1.25
C SER A 32 1.80 -7.48 1.00
N ILE A 33 2.25 -7.79 -0.22
CA ILE A 33 2.90 -9.08 -0.50
C ILE A 33 4.22 -9.23 0.28
N VAL A 34 5.00 -8.17 0.41
CA VAL A 34 6.34 -8.23 1.04
C VAL A 34 6.27 -8.11 2.57
N PHE A 35 5.40 -7.24 3.08
CA PHE A 35 5.36 -6.85 4.49
C PHE A 35 4.05 -7.21 5.21
N GLY A 36 3.00 -7.58 4.48
CA GLY A 36 1.69 -7.90 5.06
C GLY A 36 1.58 -9.35 5.59
N GLN A 37 2.56 -10.20 5.32
CA GLN A 37 2.57 -11.58 5.78
C GLN A 37 3.33 -11.70 7.12
N CYS A 38 2.63 -12.25 8.10
CA CYS A 38 3.18 -12.67 9.37
C CYS A 38 2.23 -13.72 9.99
N SER A 39 2.65 -14.99 10.01
CA SER A 39 1.83 -16.09 10.56
C SER A 39 1.55 -15.94 12.06
N ASP A 40 2.59 -15.61 12.82
CA ASP A 40 2.54 -15.40 14.27
C ASP A 40 3.14 -14.02 14.58
N MET A 41 2.31 -13.10 15.07
CA MET A 41 2.77 -11.77 15.45
C MET A 41 3.74 -11.87 16.63
N PRO A 42 4.92 -11.24 16.54
CA PRO A 42 5.86 -11.22 17.66
C PRO A 42 5.27 -10.40 18.81
N THR A 43 5.61 -10.78 20.04
CA THR A 43 5.15 -10.07 21.23
C THR A 43 6.29 -9.28 21.85
N TRP A 44 6.00 -8.03 22.19
CA TRP A 44 6.95 -7.17 22.89
C TRP A 44 7.04 -7.59 24.36
N ASP A 45 8.22 -7.97 24.82
CA ASP A 45 8.49 -8.27 26.22
C ASP A 45 9.18 -7.08 26.89
N GLU A 46 8.48 -6.45 27.83
CA GLU A 46 8.97 -5.28 28.57
C GLU A 46 10.16 -5.61 29.47
N ALA A 47 10.29 -6.85 29.94
CA ALA A 47 11.37 -7.26 30.84
C ALA A 47 12.71 -7.42 30.11
N SER A 48 12.69 -7.98 28.89
CA SER A 48 13.88 -8.17 28.06
C SER A 48 14.13 -7.02 27.07
N GLN A 49 13.20 -6.05 26.98
CA GLN A 49 13.22 -4.95 26.01
C GLN A 49 13.41 -5.47 24.57
N SER A 50 12.76 -6.60 24.25
CA SER A 50 12.93 -7.29 22.96
C SER A 50 11.66 -7.97 22.50
N TYR A 51 11.55 -8.19 21.19
CA TYR A 51 10.46 -8.98 20.60
C TYR A 51 10.76 -10.47 20.73
N THR A 52 9.80 -11.22 21.27
CA THR A 52 9.85 -12.68 21.33
C THR A 52 8.98 -13.28 20.23
N ASN A 53 9.31 -14.51 19.79
CA ASN A 53 8.60 -15.24 18.74
C ASN A 53 8.59 -14.53 17.36
N ILE A 54 9.75 -14.01 16.94
CA ILE A 54 9.89 -13.40 15.61
C ILE A 54 9.85 -14.49 14.55
N GLY A 55 8.79 -14.47 13.73
CA GLY A 55 8.68 -15.33 12.54
C GLY A 55 9.73 -15.02 11.47
N SER A 56 9.90 -15.92 10.51
CA SER A 56 10.84 -15.75 9.39
C SER A 56 10.38 -14.76 8.32
N GLU A 57 9.10 -14.35 8.35
CA GLU A 57 8.53 -13.43 7.38
C GLU A 57 8.93 -11.99 7.71
N LEU A 58 9.23 -11.19 6.67
CA LEU A 58 9.68 -9.80 6.84
C LEU A 58 8.68 -8.93 7.61
N GLY A 59 7.37 -9.19 7.48
CA GLY A 59 6.33 -8.47 8.22
C GLY A 59 6.43 -8.64 9.73
N CYS A 60 6.93 -9.78 10.21
CA CYS A 60 7.12 -10.08 11.63
C CYS A 60 8.36 -9.41 12.24
N HIS A 61 9.25 -8.83 11.42
CA HIS A 61 10.44 -8.20 11.96
C HIS A 61 10.09 -6.84 12.59
N PRO A 62 10.72 -6.50 13.73
CA PRO A 62 10.59 -5.17 14.32
C PRO A 62 11.18 -4.12 13.39
N MET A 63 10.54 -2.95 13.34
CA MET A 63 11.08 -1.83 12.59
C MET A 63 12.37 -1.33 13.24
N ALA A 64 13.46 -1.32 12.47
CA ALA A 64 14.70 -0.69 12.91
C ALA A 64 14.58 0.85 12.86
N ASN A 65 15.09 1.52 13.88
CA ASN A 65 15.15 2.99 13.97
C ASN A 65 13.80 3.69 13.84
N SER A 66 12.74 3.14 14.44
CA SER A 66 11.45 3.84 14.49
C SER A 66 11.60 5.17 15.27
N PRO A 67 10.90 6.24 14.86
CA PRO A 67 10.89 7.48 15.63
C PRO A 67 10.32 7.22 17.03
N VAL A 68 10.87 7.89 18.06
CA VAL A 68 10.41 7.75 19.46
C VAL A 68 8.91 8.03 19.66
N THR A 69 8.29 8.76 18.73
CA THR A 69 6.86 9.07 18.75
C THR A 69 5.96 7.90 18.36
N VAL A 70 6.50 6.86 17.71
CA VAL A 70 5.73 5.71 17.19
C VAL A 70 5.90 4.45 18.07
N GLY A 71 6.97 4.38 18.86
CA GLY A 71 7.23 3.27 19.78
C GLY A 71 7.66 1.97 19.09
N HIS A 72 7.47 0.85 19.80
CA HIS A 72 7.77 -0.51 19.34
C HIS A 72 6.67 -0.98 18.39
N ILE A 73 7.01 -1.09 17.09
CA ILE A 73 6.11 -1.56 16.03
C ILE A 73 6.81 -2.56 15.11
N THR A 74 6.05 -3.49 14.55
CA THR A 74 6.51 -4.37 13.48
C THR A 74 6.40 -3.71 12.10
N LEU A 75 7.10 -4.25 11.11
CA LEU A 75 7.00 -3.77 9.72
C LEU A 75 5.58 -3.93 9.16
N LYS A 76 4.87 -5.00 9.51
CA LYS A 76 3.47 -5.22 9.15
C LYS A 76 2.57 -4.14 9.73
N GLU A 77 2.61 -3.94 11.05
CA GLU A 77 1.78 -2.93 11.73
C GLU A 77 2.04 -1.53 11.19
N TYR A 78 3.30 -1.20 10.88
CA TYR A 78 3.62 0.07 10.25
C TYR A 78 2.98 0.22 8.87
N ALA A 79 3.05 -0.81 8.04
CA ALA A 79 2.45 -0.81 6.71
C ALA A 79 0.92 -0.65 6.76
N GLU A 80 0.28 -1.29 7.74
CA GLU A 80 -1.17 -1.22 7.96
C GLU A 80 -1.58 0.13 8.56
N GLN A 81 -0.96 0.59 9.65
CA GLN A 81 -1.39 1.79 10.38
C GLN A 81 -1.04 3.09 9.65
N TYR A 82 0.15 3.21 9.08
CA TYR A 82 0.61 4.47 8.47
C TYR A 82 0.25 4.59 7.00
N PHE A 83 0.18 3.45 6.29
CA PHE A 83 -0.12 3.46 4.87
C PHE A 83 -1.47 2.82 4.50
N GLY A 84 -2.13 2.11 5.41
CA GLY A 84 -3.40 1.42 5.12
C GLY A 84 -3.24 0.32 4.07
N MET A 85 -2.09 -0.36 4.04
CA MET A 85 -1.75 -1.36 3.02
C MET A 85 -1.86 -2.78 3.59
N ASP A 86 -3.09 -3.26 3.77
CA ASP A 86 -3.39 -4.59 4.34
C ASP A 86 -3.31 -5.71 3.29
N TYR A 87 -2.88 -6.91 3.72
CA TYR A 87 -2.90 -8.11 2.87
C TYR A 87 -4.32 -8.56 2.50
N SER A 88 -5.33 -8.32 3.35
CA SER A 88 -6.73 -8.63 3.06
C SER A 88 -7.26 -7.92 1.82
N ASP A 89 -6.69 -6.76 1.50
CA ASP A 89 -7.13 -5.89 0.42
C ASP A 89 -6.48 -6.21 -0.93
N LEU A 90 -5.56 -7.18 -0.96
CA LEU A 90 -4.77 -7.55 -2.13
C LEU A 90 -5.63 -7.77 -3.38
N TRP A 91 -6.63 -8.65 -3.28
CA TRP A 91 -7.48 -9.01 -4.40
C TRP A 91 -8.37 -7.86 -4.86
N ARG A 92 -8.85 -7.03 -3.93
CA ARG A 92 -9.64 -5.83 -4.24
C ARG A 92 -8.79 -4.82 -5.02
N ASN A 93 -7.59 -4.53 -4.51
CA ASN A 93 -6.66 -3.59 -5.13
C ASN A 93 -6.18 -4.10 -6.50
N PHE A 94 -5.91 -5.40 -6.62
CA PHE A 94 -5.57 -6.03 -7.90
C PHE A 94 -6.69 -5.88 -8.94
N GLY A 95 -7.95 -6.15 -8.55
CA GLY A 95 -9.11 -5.96 -9.41
C GLY A 95 -9.28 -4.51 -9.88
N ILE A 96 -9.05 -3.53 -8.99
CA ILE A 96 -9.10 -2.09 -9.34
C ILE A 96 -8.04 -1.73 -10.39
N VAL A 97 -6.82 -2.25 -10.27
CA VAL A 97 -5.75 -2.00 -11.27
C VAL A 97 -6.15 -2.57 -12.63
N ILE A 98 -6.69 -3.79 -12.68
CA ILE A 98 -7.20 -4.38 -13.93
C ILE A 98 -8.33 -3.54 -14.54
N ALA A 99 -9.27 -3.07 -13.72
CA ALA A 99 -10.36 -2.21 -14.19
C ALA A 99 -9.85 -0.91 -14.83
N TRP A 100 -8.84 -0.27 -14.24
CA TRP A 100 -8.20 0.91 -14.82
C TRP A 100 -7.49 0.62 -16.14
N ILE A 101 -6.78 -0.53 -16.25
CA ILE A 101 -6.14 -0.95 -17.49
C ILE A 101 -7.19 -1.09 -18.60
N VAL A 102 -8.29 -1.80 -18.33
CA VAL A 102 -9.38 -1.97 -19.31
C VAL A 102 -9.98 -0.63 -19.70
N CYS A 103 -10.25 0.26 -18.73
CA CYS A 103 -10.79 1.60 -18.96
C CYS A 103 -9.90 2.41 -19.91
N PHE A 104 -8.59 2.51 -19.63
CA PHE A 104 -7.66 3.24 -20.49
C PHE A 104 -7.50 2.60 -21.88
N ARG A 105 -7.57 1.27 -21.98
CA ARG A 105 -7.56 0.59 -23.28
C ARG A 105 -8.80 0.92 -24.11
N LEU A 106 -9.99 0.96 -23.50
CA LEU A 106 -11.22 1.36 -24.17
C LEU A 106 -11.17 2.83 -24.61
N LEU A 107 -10.71 3.73 -23.74
CA LEU A 107 -10.51 5.14 -24.09
C LEU A 107 -9.49 5.30 -25.23
N GLY A 108 -8.41 4.53 -25.22
CA GLY A 108 -7.42 4.49 -26.30
C GLY A 108 -8.02 4.01 -27.62
N LEU A 109 -8.83 2.94 -27.61
CA LEU A 109 -9.53 2.44 -28.79
C LEU A 109 -10.54 3.46 -29.34
N LEU A 110 -11.28 4.14 -28.46
CA LEU A 110 -12.20 5.21 -28.85
C LEU A 110 -11.45 6.39 -29.45
N SER A 111 -10.32 6.79 -28.85
CA SER A 111 -9.46 7.85 -29.39
C SER A 111 -8.95 7.50 -30.79
N LEU A 112 -8.44 6.28 -30.98
CA LEU A 112 -8.00 5.81 -32.30
C LEU A 112 -9.13 5.72 -33.33
N ARG A 113 -10.39 5.55 -32.90
CA ARG A 113 -11.54 5.51 -33.81
C ARG A 113 -12.01 6.91 -34.21
N TYR A 114 -12.08 7.84 -33.26
CA TYR A 114 -12.76 9.12 -33.45
C TYR A 114 -11.80 10.33 -33.54
N VAL A 115 -10.64 10.26 -32.89
CA VAL A 115 -9.60 11.30 -32.88
C VAL A 115 -8.52 11.03 -33.95
N ASN A 116 -8.74 10.03 -34.82
CA ASN A 116 -7.80 9.72 -35.89
C ASN A 116 -7.68 10.88 -36.89
N HIS A 117 -6.72 11.76 -36.63
CA HIS A 117 -6.34 12.90 -37.46
C HIS A 117 -5.59 12.49 -38.74
N GLN A 118 -5.37 11.19 -38.99
CA GLN A 118 -4.72 10.69 -40.21
C GLN A 118 -5.58 10.81 -41.48
N LYS A 119 -6.82 11.33 -41.39
CA LYS A 119 -7.57 11.82 -42.55
C LYS A 119 -7.23 13.30 -42.80
N ARG A 120 -5.99 13.58 -43.19
CA ARG A 120 -5.65 14.78 -43.97
C ARG A 120 -4.73 14.36 -45.12
#